data_AF-A0A7Y3JUL8-F1
#
_entry.id   AF-A0A7Y3JUL8-F1
#
_cell.length_a   1.000
_cell.length_b   1.000
_cell.length_c   1.000
_cell.angle_alpha   90.00
_cell.angle_beta   90.00
_cell.angle_gamma   90.00
#
_symmetry.space_group_name_H-M   'P 1'
#
loop_
_entity.id
_entity.type
_entity.pdbx_description
1 polymer ?
#
loop_
_entity_poly.entity_id
_entity_poly.type
_entity_poly.pdbx_seq_one_letter_code
_entity_poly.pdbx_strand_id
1 'polypeptide(L)'
;MLVSLLLLTSLSACATASAPRGIAPELARKVTADAAAQVRRCYRTPKIMGEGKRITTRLHVRYAPDGTILGLPTVISQSGVTPSNQIFADEMAEAAIASVVRCSPLKLPPELYEFGWNSFELTFSPALRG
;
A
#
# COMPACT_ATOMS: atom_id res chain seq x y z
N MET A 1 7.41 5.42 68.63
CA MET A 1 5.95 5.56 68.44
C MET A 1 5.76 6.49 67.24
N LEU A 2 5.64 6.00 66.00
CA LEU A 2 4.42 5.49 65.34
C LEU A 2 3.27 6.51 65.29
N VAL A 3 2.97 7.07 64.10
CA VAL A 3 1.65 7.26 63.42
C VAL A 3 2.01 7.87 62.03
N SER A 4 2.06 7.16 60.89
CA SER A 4 1.07 6.41 60.11
C SER A 4 -0.06 7.24 59.45
N LEU A 5 0.07 7.41 58.13
CA LEU A 5 -0.94 7.28 57.07
C LEU A 5 -2.13 8.26 56.97
N LEU A 6 -2.29 8.87 55.79
CA LEU A 6 -3.53 8.78 54.98
C LEU A 6 -3.26 9.27 53.55
N LEU A 7 -3.16 8.30 52.63
CA LEU A 7 -3.09 8.50 51.19
C LEU A 7 -4.48 8.92 50.66
N LEU A 8 -4.54 9.98 49.85
CA LEU A 8 -5.67 10.24 48.97
C LEU A 8 -5.50 9.41 47.70
N THR A 9 -6.28 8.34 47.57
CA THR A 9 -6.36 7.49 46.38
C THR A 9 -7.30 8.11 45.35
N SER A 10 -6.73 8.75 44.34
CA SER A 10 -7.45 9.12 43.11
C SER A 10 -7.83 7.85 42.35
N LEU A 11 -9.11 7.45 42.41
CA LEU A 11 -9.65 6.42 41.52
C LEU A 11 -9.74 7.01 40.10
N SER A 12 -8.66 6.87 39.33
CA SER A 12 -8.69 7.06 37.89
C SER A 12 -9.31 5.80 37.26
N ALA A 13 -10.61 5.86 36.98
CA ALA A 13 -11.29 4.83 36.20
C ALA A 13 -10.81 4.92 34.74
N CYS A 14 -9.77 4.16 34.41
CA CYS A 14 -9.39 3.93 33.02
C CYS A 14 -10.47 3.05 32.38
N ALA A 15 -11.40 3.68 31.65
CA ALA A 15 -12.29 2.97 30.75
C ALA A 15 -11.43 2.34 29.64
N THR A 16 -11.10 1.07 29.78
CA THR A 16 -10.54 0.27 28.69
C THR A 16 -11.62 0.10 27.63
N ALA A 17 -11.65 1.04 26.68
CA ALA A 17 -12.31 0.85 25.41
C ALA A 17 -11.64 -0.37 24.74
N SER A 18 -12.32 -1.51 24.75
CA SER A 18 -11.90 -2.70 24.02
C SER A 18 -12.04 -2.41 22.53
N ALA A 19 -10.97 -1.91 21.91
CA ALA A 19 -10.87 -1.84 20.46
C ALA A 19 -11.00 -3.26 19.89
N PRO A 20 -11.73 -3.46 18.76
CA PRO A 20 -11.89 -4.79 18.19
C PRO A 20 -10.51 -5.37 17.83
N ARG A 21 -10.20 -6.46 18.52
CA ARG A 21 -9.02 -7.32 18.47
C ARG A 21 -8.41 -7.48 17.07
N GLY A 22 -7.27 -6.83 16.84
CA GLY A 22 -6.01 -7.34 16.24
C GLY A 22 -5.97 -8.09 14.89
N ILE A 23 -7.07 -8.63 14.36
CA ILE A 23 -7.09 -9.49 13.17
C ILE A 23 -7.29 -8.67 11.89
N ALA A 24 -8.10 -7.61 11.94
CA ALA A 24 -8.39 -6.78 10.77
C ALA A 24 -7.14 -6.11 10.15
N PRO A 25 -6.21 -5.54 10.95
CA PRO A 25 -4.99 -4.95 10.38
C PRO A 25 -4.06 -5.98 9.75
N GLU A 26 -3.93 -7.16 10.36
CA GLU A 26 -3.07 -8.22 9.83
C GLU A 26 -3.60 -8.79 8.52
N LEU A 27 -4.92 -8.99 8.45
CA LEU A 27 -5.58 -9.47 7.24
C LEU A 27 -5.48 -8.46 6.10
N ALA A 28 -5.69 -7.16 6.38
CA ALA A 28 -5.52 -6.09 5.41
C ALA A 28 -4.07 -6.02 4.87
N ARG A 29 -3.07 -6.18 5.75
CA ARG A 29 -1.66 -6.27 5.35
C ARG A 29 -1.40 -7.46 4.45
N LYS A 30 -1.91 -8.65 4.82
CA LYS A 30 -1.76 -9.86 4.01
C LYS A 30 -2.37 -9.69 2.62
N VAL A 31 -3.60 -9.18 2.53
CA VAL A 31 -4.28 -8.99 1.24
C VAL A 31 -3.55 -7.96 0.37
N THR A 32 -3.06 -6.87 0.97
CA THR A 32 -2.23 -5.88 0.26
C THR A 32 -0.95 -6.51 -0.27
N ALA A 33 -0.27 -7.33 0.54
CA ALA A 33 0.93 -8.04 0.13
C ALA A 33 0.65 -9.04 -1.01
N ASP A 34 -0.46 -9.79 -0.91
CA ASP A 34 -0.90 -10.72 -1.95
C ASP A 34 -1.18 -9.96 -3.25
N ALA A 35 -1.94 -8.86 -3.22
CA ALA A 35 -2.23 -8.02 -4.36
C ALA A 35 -0.94 -7.45 -5.02
N ALA A 36 -0.04 -6.89 -4.21
CA ALA A 36 1.25 -6.40 -4.67
C ALA A 36 2.09 -7.50 -5.31
N ALA A 37 2.09 -8.72 -4.75
CA ALA A 37 2.79 -9.86 -5.32
C ALA A 37 2.20 -10.30 -6.67
N GLN A 38 0.88 -10.19 -6.88
CA GLN A 38 0.27 -10.43 -8.19
C GLN A 38 0.72 -9.38 -9.20
N VAL A 39 0.54 -8.08 -8.88
CA VAL A 39 0.90 -6.98 -9.77
C VAL A 39 2.39 -7.02 -10.15
N ARG A 40 3.27 -7.36 -9.20
CA ARG A 40 4.71 -7.49 -9.43
C ARG A 40 5.04 -8.47 -10.58
N ARG A 41 4.26 -9.54 -10.77
CA ARG A 41 4.47 -10.49 -11.88
C ARG A 41 4.19 -9.89 -13.26
N CYS A 42 3.37 -8.85 -13.35
CA CYS A 42 3.06 -8.14 -14.59
C CYS A 42 3.91 -6.89 -14.82
N TYR A 43 4.75 -6.52 -13.85
CA TYR A 43 5.62 -5.35 -13.99
C TYR A 43 6.72 -5.64 -15.00
N ARG A 44 6.70 -4.89 -16.10
CA ARG A 44 7.75 -4.91 -17.11
C ARG A 44 8.61 -3.69 -16.84
N THR A 45 9.79 -3.91 -16.26
CA THR A 45 10.69 -2.81 -15.92
C THR A 45 11.06 -2.03 -17.19
N PRO A 46 10.83 -0.71 -17.23
CA PRO A 46 11.20 0.12 -18.36
C PRO A 46 12.72 0.16 -18.56
N LYS A 47 13.19 0.44 -19.78
CA LYS A 47 14.62 0.38 -20.12
C LYS A 47 15.33 1.67 -19.72
N ILE A 48 15.38 1.93 -18.41
CA ILE A 48 15.90 3.18 -17.85
C ILE A 48 17.36 3.02 -17.41
N MET A 49 18.16 4.04 -17.74
CA MET A 49 19.59 4.09 -17.47
C MET A 49 19.92 5.14 -16.40
N GLY A 50 21.11 4.98 -15.79
CA GLY A 50 21.66 5.94 -14.84
C GLY A 50 20.70 6.35 -13.72
N GLU A 51 20.58 7.66 -13.53
CA GLU A 51 19.83 8.30 -12.45
C GLU A 51 18.33 8.05 -12.50
N GLY A 52 17.78 7.68 -13.68
CA GLY A 52 16.36 7.34 -13.81
C GLY A 52 15.96 6.10 -12.99
N LYS A 53 16.93 5.23 -12.64
CA LYS A 53 16.68 4.05 -11.78
C LYS A 53 16.25 4.41 -10.36
N ARG A 54 16.43 5.66 -9.94
CA ARG A 54 15.99 6.15 -8.63
C ARG A 54 14.53 6.60 -8.60
N ILE A 55 13.91 6.76 -9.77
CA ILE A 55 12.51 7.19 -9.83
C ILE A 55 11.63 6.07 -9.31
N THR A 56 10.82 6.41 -8.32
CA THR A 56 9.80 5.53 -7.78
C THR A 56 8.43 6.14 -8.03
N THR A 57 7.51 5.37 -8.61
CA THR A 57 6.15 5.80 -8.91
C THR A 57 5.18 5.13 -7.97
N ARG A 58 4.30 5.91 -7.34
CA ARG A 58 3.21 5.39 -6.52
C ARG A 58 1.87 5.62 -7.21
N LEU A 59 1.10 4.56 -7.33
CA LEU A 59 -0.23 4.57 -7.91
C LEU A 59 -1.28 4.36 -6.82
N HIS A 60 -2.43 5.01 -6.97
CA HIS A 60 -3.66 4.61 -6.31
C HIS A 60 -4.51 3.81 -7.30
N VAL A 61 -5.00 2.66 -6.87
CA VAL A 61 -5.77 1.73 -7.69
C VAL A 61 -7.03 1.33 -6.94
N ARG A 62 -8.17 1.29 -7.63
CA ARG A 62 -9.43 0.75 -7.09
C ARG A 62 -9.79 -0.54 -7.81
N TYR A 63 -10.35 -1.48 -7.06
CA TYR A 63 -10.75 -2.79 -7.56
C TYR A 63 -12.22 -3.06 -7.25
N ALA A 64 -12.87 -3.82 -8.13
CA ALA A 64 -14.16 -4.42 -7.87
C ALA A 64 -13.99 -5.75 -7.10
N PRO A 65 -15.08 -6.29 -6.49
CA PRO A 65 -15.02 -7.56 -5.76
C PRO A 65 -14.57 -8.77 -6.60
N ASP A 66 -14.73 -8.71 -7.93
CA ASP A 66 -14.26 -9.74 -8.86
C ASP A 66 -12.77 -9.62 -9.24
N GLY A 67 -12.08 -8.61 -8.67
CA GLY A 67 -10.67 -8.32 -8.90
C GLY A 67 -10.37 -7.48 -10.13
N THR A 68 -11.39 -7.06 -10.91
CA THR A 68 -11.20 -6.11 -12.01
C THR A 68 -10.89 -4.71 -11.51
N ILE A 69 -10.19 -3.89 -12.31
CA ILE A 69 -9.90 -2.50 -11.94
C ILE A 69 -11.11 -1.59 -12.20
N LEU A 70 -11.37 -0.68 -11.27
CA LEU A 70 -12.43 0.34 -11.36
C LEU A 70 -11.87 1.66 -11.92
N GLY A 71 -11.74 1.69 -13.25
CA GLY A 71 -11.11 2.78 -13.98
C GLY A 71 -9.59 2.64 -14.08
N LEU A 72 -8.93 3.65 -14.67
CA LEU A 72 -7.47 3.63 -14.78
C LEU A 72 -6.80 3.93 -13.43
N PRO A 73 -5.69 3.24 -13.11
CA PRO A 73 -4.80 3.63 -12.02
C PRO A 73 -4.34 5.08 -12.14
N THR A 74 -4.29 5.79 -11.01
CA THR A 74 -3.86 7.19 -10.97
C THR A 74 -2.50 7.32 -10.29
N VAL A 75 -1.58 8.07 -10.91
CA VAL A 75 -0.31 8.43 -10.25
C VAL A 75 -0.61 9.41 -9.12
N ILE A 76 -0.24 9.05 -7.89
CA ILE A 76 -0.41 9.92 -6.72
C ILE A 76 0.88 10.61 -6.31
N SER A 77 2.04 10.02 -6.61
CA SER A 77 3.33 10.66 -6.37
C SER A 77 4.45 9.99 -7.15
N GLN A 78 5.47 10.76 -7.51
CA GLN A 78 6.77 10.23 -7.92
C GLN A 78 7.87 10.81 -7.03
N SER A 79 8.81 9.97 -6.62
CA SER A 79 9.98 10.37 -5.82
C SER A 79 11.27 10.02 -6.55
N GLY A 80 12.37 10.67 -6.18
CA GLY A 80 13.67 10.48 -6.84
C GLY A 80 13.82 11.18 -8.20
N VAL A 81 12.86 12.03 -8.57
CA VAL A 81 12.90 12.87 -9.77
C VAL A 81 13.83 14.08 -9.53
N THR A 82 14.73 14.32 -10.47
CA THR A 82 15.70 15.42 -10.52
C THR A 82 15.67 16.04 -11.92
N PRO A 83 16.18 17.27 -12.12
CA PRO A 83 16.25 17.87 -13.46
C PRO A 83 16.99 16.99 -14.49
N SER A 84 17.99 16.23 -14.04
CA SER A 84 18.79 15.34 -14.88
C SER A 84 18.11 14.02 -15.26
N ASN A 85 17.05 13.60 -14.56
CA ASN A 85 16.39 12.32 -14.82
C ASN A 85 14.88 12.45 -15.10
N GLN A 86 14.32 13.67 -15.08
CA GLN A 86 12.89 13.92 -15.26
C GLN A 86 12.32 13.36 -16.57
N ILE A 87 13.14 13.24 -17.61
CA ILE A 87 12.76 12.62 -18.89
C ILE A 87 12.25 11.17 -18.74
N PHE A 88 12.62 10.47 -17.67
CA PHE A 88 12.18 9.09 -17.40
C PHE A 88 10.92 8.99 -16.53
N ALA A 89 10.40 10.13 -16.04
CA ALA A 89 9.27 10.15 -15.11
C ALA A 89 8.00 9.57 -15.76
N ASP A 90 7.69 9.98 -16.99
CA ASP A 90 6.49 9.53 -17.71
C ASP A 90 6.60 8.05 -18.09
N GLU A 91 7.75 7.58 -18.58
CA GLU A 91 7.98 6.16 -18.89
C GLU A 91 7.80 5.27 -17.65
N MET A 92 8.25 5.75 -16.48
CA MET A 92 8.01 5.06 -15.19
C MET A 92 6.52 5.00 -14.83
N ALA A 93 5.79 6.10 -15.03
CA ALA A 93 4.36 6.15 -14.77
C ALA A 93 3.57 5.21 -15.67
N GLU A 94 3.86 5.22 -16.97
CA GLU A 94 3.24 4.35 -17.96
C GLU A 94 3.51 2.87 -17.66
N ALA A 95 4.76 2.52 -17.33
CA ALA A 95 5.13 1.15 -16.98
C ALA A 95 4.39 0.65 -15.73
N ALA A 96 4.24 1.51 -14.72
CA ALA A 96 3.48 1.23 -13.51
C ALA A 96 1.99 1.01 -13.82
N ILE A 97 1.34 1.94 -14.55
CA ILE A 97 -0.08 1.84 -14.90
C ILE A 97 -0.34 0.58 -15.72
N ALA A 98 0.48 0.34 -16.74
CA ALA A 98 0.32 -0.81 -17.62
C ALA A 98 0.54 -2.14 -16.88
N SER A 99 1.32 -2.18 -15.81
CA SER A 99 1.48 -3.39 -14.99
C SER A 99 0.20 -3.78 -14.26
N VAL A 100 -0.51 -2.80 -13.71
CA VAL A 100 -1.79 -3.02 -13.02
C VAL A 100 -2.86 -3.45 -14.01
N VAL A 101 -2.95 -2.76 -15.16
CA VAL A 101 -3.90 -3.11 -16.22
C VAL A 101 -3.67 -4.55 -16.72
N ARG A 102 -2.42 -4.94 -16.97
CA ARG A 102 -2.09 -6.31 -17.43
C ARG A 102 -2.42 -7.40 -16.42
N CYS A 103 -2.33 -7.10 -15.13
CA CYS A 103 -2.59 -8.07 -14.06
C CYS A 103 -4.05 -8.13 -13.63
N SER A 104 -4.92 -7.28 -14.20
CA SER A 104 -6.35 -7.33 -13.94
C SER A 104 -6.98 -8.50 -14.71
N PRO A 105 -7.86 -9.31 -14.08
CA PRO A 105 -8.31 -9.21 -12.69
C PRO A 105 -7.36 -9.87 -11.68
N LEU A 106 -7.26 -9.29 -10.48
CA LEU A 106 -6.58 -9.91 -9.34
C LEU A 106 -7.37 -11.11 -8.80
N LYS A 107 -6.66 -12.07 -8.21
CA LYS A 107 -7.25 -13.21 -7.52
C LYS A 107 -7.12 -13.03 -6.01
N LEU A 108 -8.06 -12.31 -5.42
CA LEU A 108 -8.12 -12.04 -3.99
C LEU A 108 -9.39 -12.68 -3.40
N PRO A 109 -9.38 -13.07 -2.11
CA PRO A 109 -10.56 -13.68 -1.50
C PRO A 109 -11.73 -12.66 -1.44
N PRO A 110 -12.86 -12.91 -2.12
CA PRO A 110 -14.00 -11.97 -2.17
C PRO A 110 -14.58 -11.65 -0.78
N GLU A 111 -14.55 -12.61 0.14
CA GLU A 111 -14.99 -12.45 1.52
C GLU A 111 -14.19 -11.40 2.29
N LEU A 112 -13.00 -11.04 1.79
CA LEU A 112 -12.14 -10.02 2.39
C LEU A 112 -12.39 -8.61 1.83
N TYR A 113 -13.24 -8.45 0.81
CA TYR A 113 -13.39 -7.19 0.09
C TYR A 113 -13.84 -6.04 1.00
N GLU A 114 -14.84 -6.31 1.83
CA GLU A 114 -15.37 -5.37 2.85
C GLU A 114 -14.35 -5.06 3.96
N PHE A 115 -13.28 -5.86 4.07
CA PHE A 115 -12.18 -5.66 5.04
C PHE A 115 -11.04 -4.80 4.47
N GLY A 116 -11.27 -4.10 3.35
CA GLY A 116 -10.46 -2.95 2.96
C GLY A 116 -9.52 -3.15 1.79
N TRP A 117 -9.71 -4.18 0.95
CA TRP A 117 -8.90 -4.35 -0.26
C TRP A 117 -9.49 -3.75 -1.54
N ASN A 118 -10.62 -3.05 -1.43
CA ASN A 118 -11.24 -2.33 -2.56
C ASN A 118 -10.34 -1.25 -3.19
N SER A 119 -9.22 -0.88 -2.54
CA SER A 119 -8.21 0.03 -3.07
C SER A 119 -6.83 -0.23 -2.48
N PHE A 120 -5.78 0.07 -3.27
CA PHE A 120 -4.40 -0.05 -2.84
C PHE A 120 -3.56 1.14 -3.30
N GLU A 121 -2.56 1.49 -2.49
CA GLU A 121 -1.41 2.27 -2.94
C GLU A 121 -0.26 1.32 -3.29
N LEU A 122 0.15 1.33 -4.56
CA LEU A 122 1.20 0.45 -5.07
C LEU A 122 2.42 1.26 -5.49
N THR A 123 3.59 0.82 -5.06
CA THR A 123 4.87 1.50 -5.33
C THR A 123 5.70 0.69 -6.32
N PHE A 124 6.18 1.35 -7.37
CA PHE A 124 6.94 0.77 -8.47
C PHE A 124 8.29 1.45 -8.59
N SER A 125 9.35 0.66 -8.70
CA SER A 125 10.69 1.16 -8.99
C SER A 125 11.44 0.17 -9.89
N PRO A 126 12.46 0.62 -10.64
CA PRO A 126 13.30 -0.29 -11.43
C PRO A 126 14.10 -1.29 -10.59
N ALA A 127 14.33 -0.98 -9.31
CA ALA A 127 15.06 -1.83 -8.37
C ALA A 127 14.20 -2.94 -7.75
N LEU A 128 12.87 -2.80 -7.76
CA LEU A 128 11.94 -3.83 -7.33
C LEU A 128 11.84 -4.94 -8.40
N ARG A 129 12.93 -5.67 -8.61
CA ARG A 129 12.85 -7.02 -9.17
C ARG A 129 12.39 -7.97 -8.09
N GLY A 130 11.67 -9.02 -8.51
CA GLY A 130 11.04 -10.04 -7.67
C GLY A 130 11.92 -10.58 -6.57
#